data_AF-W5XLG4-F1
#
_entry.id   AF-W5XLG4-F1
#
_cell.length_a   1.000
_cell.length_b   1.000
_cell.length_c   1.000
_cell.angle_alpha   90.00
_cell.angle_beta   90.00
_cell.angle_gamma   90.00
#
_symmetry.space_group_name_H-M   'P 1'
#
loop_
_entity.id
_entity.type
_entity.pdbx_description
1 polymer ?
#
loop_
_entity_poly.entity_id
_entity_poly.type
_entity_poly.pdbx_seq_one_letter_code
_entity_poly.pdbx_strand_id
1 'polypeptide(L)'
;TPIQFTSTFHQSNFDQFGESDYARSGNPTRKVAEYAIAELENGERGFLFSTRMAAISSVLLTFRQGDHLLVSKEVYGGTYRLLNDILPRFGINHSFVDFSDLSAIENSIKKETKAVNIETPSNPTK
;
A
#
# COMPACT_ATOMS: atom_id res chain seq x y z
N THR A 1 14.79 21.26 -2.30
CA THR A 1 14.30 21.48 -0.91
C THR A 1 15.35 21.01 0.08
N PRO A 2 15.64 21.76 1.17
CA PRO A 2 16.52 21.31 2.25
C PRO A 2 15.99 20.04 2.94
N ILE A 3 16.88 19.26 3.57
CA ILE A 3 16.48 18.09 4.37
C ILE A 3 15.97 18.57 5.74
N GLN A 4 14.72 18.25 6.06
CA GLN A 4 14.01 18.66 7.27
C GLN A 4 14.00 17.51 8.28
N PHE A 5 14.87 17.59 9.28
CA PHE A 5 14.99 16.59 10.35
C PHE A 5 14.12 16.87 11.58
N THR A 6 13.43 18.01 11.63
CA THR A 6 12.58 18.35 12.76
C THR A 6 11.40 17.38 12.89
N SER A 7 11.00 17.09 14.13
CA SER A 7 9.82 16.28 14.44
C SER A 7 8.53 17.09 14.46
N THR A 8 8.60 18.39 14.81
CA THR A 8 7.45 19.28 14.91
C THR A 8 7.73 20.64 14.27
N PHE A 9 6.67 21.39 14.00
CA PHE A 9 6.70 22.69 13.35
C PHE A 9 5.92 23.69 14.21
N HIS A 10 6.41 24.92 14.26
CA HIS A 10 5.76 26.00 15.02
C HIS A 10 4.33 26.24 14.52
N GLN A 11 3.37 26.29 15.45
CA GLN A 11 1.97 26.64 15.19
C GLN A 11 1.68 28.03 15.76
N SER A 12 0.93 28.85 15.04
CA SER A 12 0.60 30.21 15.48
C SER A 12 -0.46 30.21 16.59
N ASN A 13 -1.37 29.23 16.60
CA ASN A 13 -2.37 29.01 17.64
C ASN A 13 -2.83 27.53 17.63
N PHE A 14 -3.74 27.17 18.53
CA PHE A 14 -4.23 25.79 18.70
C PHE A 14 -5.30 25.36 17.68
N ASP A 15 -5.97 26.31 17.02
CA ASP A 15 -7.11 26.05 16.13
C ASP A 15 -6.74 26.09 14.65
N GLN A 16 -5.58 26.68 14.32
CA GLN A 16 -5.10 26.86 12.95
C GLN A 16 -3.69 26.29 12.82
N PHE A 17 -3.62 25.13 12.18
CA PHE A 17 -2.36 24.48 11.88
C PHE A 17 -1.79 24.98 10.56
N GLY A 18 -0.47 25.11 10.52
CA GLY A 18 0.26 25.32 9.28
C GLY A 18 0.22 24.10 8.37
N GLU A 19 0.99 24.13 7.29
CA GLU A 19 1.08 23.02 6.33
C GLU A 19 1.55 21.69 6.97
N SER A 20 2.35 21.77 8.03
CA SER A 20 2.81 20.61 8.79
C SER A 20 2.77 20.92 10.27
N ASP A 21 2.37 19.92 11.06
CA ASP A 21 2.29 19.96 12.52
C ASP A 21 3.35 19.02 13.13
N TYR A 22 3.39 17.78 12.64
CA TYR A 22 4.23 16.71 13.10
C TYR A 22 4.75 15.88 11.91
N ALA A 23 6.05 15.62 11.88
CA ALA A 23 6.76 15.07 10.72
C ALA A 23 6.25 13.70 10.26
N ARG A 24 5.63 12.92 11.15
CA ARG A 24 4.94 11.67 10.78
C ARG A 24 3.74 11.95 9.87
N SER A 25 2.91 12.94 10.22
CA SER A 25 1.72 13.35 9.45
C SER A 25 2.10 14.01 8.12
N GLY A 26 3.07 14.92 8.16
CA GLY A 26 3.57 15.63 6.98
C GLY A 26 4.96 16.19 7.23
N ASN A 27 5.85 16.04 6.25
CA ASN A 27 7.22 16.55 6.31
C ASN A 27 7.61 17.14 4.94
N PRO A 28 8.15 18.38 4.87
CA PRO A 28 8.44 19.03 3.59
C PRO A 28 9.43 18.25 2.69
N THR A 29 10.40 17.54 3.27
CA THR A 29 11.32 16.72 2.49
C THR A 29 10.63 15.50 1.90
N ARG A 30 9.82 14.80 2.71
CA ARG A 30 9.04 13.64 2.23
C ARG A 30 8.02 14.03 1.16
N LYS A 31 7.32 15.16 1.35
CA LYS A 31 6.29 15.66 0.44
C LYS A 31 6.82 15.90 -0.99
N VAL A 32 8.04 16.42 -1.12
CA VAL A 32 8.67 16.64 -2.44
C VAL A 32 8.90 15.32 -3.17
N ALA A 33 9.38 14.29 -2.46
CA ALA A 33 9.61 12.99 -3.04
C ALA A 33 8.28 12.25 -3.33
N GLU A 34 7.27 12.37 -2.46
CA GLU A 34 5.92 11.87 -2.70
C GLU A 34 5.30 12.48 -3.97
N TYR A 35 5.44 13.79 -4.16
CA TYR A 35 4.99 14.48 -5.36
C TYR A 35 5.73 14.01 -6.62
N ALA A 36 7.06 13.92 -6.56
CA ALA A 36 7.87 13.47 -7.70
C ALA A 36 7.51 12.04 -8.13
N ILE A 37 7.30 11.12 -7.18
CA ILE A 37 6.86 9.75 -7.49
C ILE A 37 5.45 9.75 -8.10
N ALA A 38 4.53 10.56 -7.56
CA ALA A 38 3.19 10.68 -8.14
C ALA A 38 3.24 11.17 -9.59
N GLU A 39 4.06 12.18 -9.88
CA GLU A 39 4.24 12.71 -11.23
C GLU A 39 4.82 11.67 -12.19
N LEU A 40 5.84 10.93 -11.77
CA LEU A 40 6.47 9.86 -12.59
C LEU A 40 5.48 8.73 -12.92
N GLU A 41 4.60 8.39 -11.99
CA GLU A 41 3.59 7.33 -12.16
C GLU A 41 2.28 7.85 -12.77
N ASN A 42 2.21 9.12 -13.16
CA ASN A 42 0.98 9.80 -13.59
C ASN A 42 -0.19 9.67 -12.58
N GLY A 43 0.13 9.59 -11.29
CA GLY A 43 -0.81 9.53 -10.19
C GLY A 43 -1.13 10.90 -9.58
N GLU A 44 -2.22 10.98 -8.82
CA GLU A 44 -2.62 12.23 -8.14
C GLU A 44 -1.82 12.48 -6.85
N ARG A 45 -1.42 11.41 -6.16
CA ARG A 45 -0.72 11.43 -4.86
C ARG A 45 0.23 10.25 -4.74
N GLY A 46 1.34 10.48 -4.04
CA GLY A 46 2.28 9.44 -3.61
C GLY A 46 2.37 9.40 -2.09
N PHE A 47 2.69 8.24 -1.55
CA PHE A 47 2.88 8.05 -0.10
C PHE A 47 4.18 7.29 0.13
N LEU A 48 5.11 7.90 0.84
CA LEU A 48 6.41 7.29 1.14
C LEU A 48 6.36 6.53 2.47
N PHE A 49 6.77 5.27 2.42
CA PHE A 49 6.84 4.39 3.58
C PHE A 49 8.30 4.00 3.89
N SER A 50 8.53 3.52 5.12
CA SER A 50 9.85 3.07 5.56
C SER A 50 10.38 1.86 4.80
N THR A 51 9.47 1.01 4.30
CA THR A 51 9.80 -0.17 3.49
C THR A 51 8.64 -0.49 2.54
N ARG A 52 8.89 -1.32 1.51
CA ARG A 52 7.82 -1.90 0.67
C ARG A 52 6.80 -2.67 1.51
N MET A 53 7.25 -3.39 2.54
CA MET A 53 6.34 -4.13 3.43
C MET A 53 5.42 -3.22 4.23
N ALA A 54 5.91 -2.07 4.68
CA ALA A 54 5.08 -1.07 5.35
C ALA A 54 4.03 -0.49 4.37
N ALA A 55 4.40 -0.24 3.12
CA ALA A 55 3.45 0.21 2.09
C ALA A 55 2.35 -0.83 1.83
N ILE A 56 2.71 -2.06 1.46
CA ILE A 56 1.72 -3.10 1.13
C ILE A 56 0.85 -3.45 2.34
N SER A 57 1.43 -3.52 3.56
CA SER A 57 0.64 -3.77 4.77
C SER A 57 -0.35 -2.64 5.02
N SER A 58 0.05 -1.38 4.82
CA SER A 58 -0.84 -0.23 5.00
C SER A 58 -2.00 -0.25 4.01
N VAL A 59 -1.75 -0.62 2.74
CA VAL A 59 -2.82 -0.78 1.74
C VAL A 59 -3.74 -1.94 2.11
N LEU A 60 -3.20 -3.12 2.41
CA LEU A 60 -4.01 -4.30 2.68
C LEU A 60 -4.81 -4.21 3.99
N LEU A 61 -4.34 -3.42 4.97
CA LEU A 61 -5.08 -3.15 6.21
C LEU A 61 -6.22 -2.13 6.05
N THR A 62 -6.44 -1.58 4.85
CA THR A 62 -7.65 -0.79 4.56
C THR A 62 -8.89 -1.65 4.34
N PHE A 63 -8.71 -2.93 4.01
CA PHE A 63 -9.78 -3.90 3.90
C PHE A 63 -10.32 -4.32 5.27
N ARG A 64 -11.50 -4.91 5.27
CA ARG A 64 -12.26 -5.25 6.47
C ARG A 64 -12.43 -6.75 6.61
N GLN A 65 -12.82 -7.17 7.81
CA GLN A 65 -13.23 -8.54 8.06
C GLN A 65 -14.30 -8.99 7.06
N GLY A 66 -14.11 -10.16 6.46
CA GLY A 66 -14.99 -10.74 5.46
C GLY A 66 -14.61 -10.39 4.02
N ASP A 67 -13.73 -9.41 3.80
CA ASP A 67 -13.26 -9.08 2.46
C ASP A 67 -12.34 -10.20 1.91
N HIS A 68 -12.35 -10.32 0.58
CA HIS A 68 -11.52 -11.27 -0.14
C HIS A 68 -10.65 -10.57 -1.18
N LEU A 69 -9.42 -11.04 -1.36
CA LEU A 69 -8.45 -10.52 -2.32
C LEU A 69 -8.07 -11.59 -3.33
N LEU A 70 -7.93 -11.21 -4.61
CA LEU A 70 -7.24 -12.04 -5.59
C LEU A 70 -5.78 -11.64 -5.65
N VAL A 71 -4.86 -12.60 -5.64
CA VAL A 71 -3.42 -12.32 -5.54
C VAL A 71 -2.65 -13.13 -6.57
N SER A 72 -1.65 -12.53 -7.22
CA SER A 72 -0.76 -13.27 -8.12
C SER A 72 -0.21 -14.52 -7.46
N LYS A 73 -0.25 -15.65 -8.17
CA LYS A 73 0.29 -16.92 -7.71
C LYS A 73 1.78 -16.83 -7.37
N GLU A 74 2.50 -15.99 -8.09
CA GLU A 74 3.89 -15.65 -7.84
C GLU A 74 3.95 -14.22 -7.30
N VAL A 75 4.23 -14.09 -6.00
CA VAL A 75 4.44 -12.80 -5.34
C VAL A 75 5.67 -12.90 -4.46
N TYR A 76 6.26 -11.74 -4.16
CA TYR A 76 7.31 -11.64 -3.17
C TYR A 76 6.96 -12.38 -1.87
N GLY A 77 7.89 -13.18 -1.34
CA GLY A 77 7.66 -14.04 -0.17
C GLY A 77 7.20 -13.30 1.09
N GLY A 78 7.57 -12.03 1.26
CA GLY A 78 7.04 -11.20 2.35
C GLY A 78 5.56 -10.87 2.18
N THR A 79 5.10 -10.64 0.94
CA THR A 79 3.69 -10.46 0.60
C THR A 79 2.90 -11.74 0.84
N TYR A 80 3.44 -12.89 0.42
CA TYR A 80 2.85 -14.21 0.71
C TYR A 80 2.64 -14.42 2.21
N ARG A 81 3.67 -14.18 3.02
CA ARG A 81 3.59 -14.35 4.49
C ARG A 81 2.57 -13.40 5.13
N LEU A 82 2.50 -12.15 4.67
CA LEU A 82 1.49 -11.20 5.14
C LEU A 82 0.07 -11.72 4.86
N LEU A 83 -0.18 -12.18 3.64
CA LEU A 83 -1.49 -12.70 3.23
C LEU A 83 -1.87 -14.03 3.90
N ASN A 84 -0.91 -14.93 4.09
CA ASN A 84 -1.18 -16.28 4.60
C ASN A 84 -1.19 -16.36 6.13
N ASP A 85 -0.29 -15.62 6.80
CA ASP A 85 -0.05 -15.83 8.23
C ASP A 85 -0.62 -14.69 9.11
N ILE A 86 -0.82 -13.50 8.53
CA ILE A 86 -1.20 -12.30 9.29
C ILE A 86 -2.65 -11.89 8.98
N LEU A 87 -2.98 -11.62 7.73
CA LEU A 87 -4.29 -11.09 7.34
C LEU A 87 -5.50 -11.98 7.68
N PRO A 88 -5.40 -13.33 7.70
CA PRO A 88 -6.51 -14.18 8.12
C PRO A 88 -6.91 -13.96 9.59
N ARG A 89 -5.98 -13.50 10.44
CA ARG A 89 -6.27 -13.12 11.84
C ARG A 89 -7.18 -11.90 11.95
N PHE A 90 -7.23 -11.07 10.91
CA PHE A 90 -8.13 -9.92 10.76
C PHE A 90 -9.39 -10.28 9.95
N GLY A 91 -9.53 -11.56 9.57
CA GLY A 91 -10.64 -12.06 8.75
C GLY A 91 -10.61 -11.56 7.31
N ILE A 92 -9.45 -11.13 6.80
CA ILE A 92 -9.25 -10.79 5.40
C ILE A 92 -8.73 -12.05 4.69
N ASN A 93 -9.50 -12.54 3.72
CA ASN A 93 -9.20 -13.77 3.00
C ASN A 93 -8.57 -13.47 1.64
N HIS A 94 -7.94 -14.47 1.02
CA HIS A 94 -7.38 -14.34 -0.31
C HIS A 94 -7.44 -15.64 -1.10
N SER A 95 -7.32 -15.55 -2.42
CA SER A 95 -7.06 -16.66 -3.33
C SER A 95 -5.89 -16.32 -4.25
N PHE A 96 -4.96 -17.26 -4.40
CA PHE A 96 -3.88 -17.15 -5.37
C PHE A 96 -4.38 -17.56 -6.75
N VAL A 97 -4.15 -16.69 -7.75
CA VAL A 97 -4.63 -16.87 -9.12
C VAL A 97 -3.49 -16.65 -10.11
N ASP A 98 -3.49 -17.41 -11.19
CA ASP A 98 -2.62 -17.15 -12.33
C ASP A 98 -3.20 -15.99 -13.17
N PHE A 99 -2.56 -14.82 -13.11
CA PHE A 99 -3.03 -13.63 -13.82
C PHE A 99 -2.72 -13.64 -15.32
N SER A 100 -2.05 -14.69 -15.82
CA SER A 100 -1.92 -14.90 -17.26
C SER A 100 -3.16 -15.59 -17.88
N ASP A 101 -4.02 -16.18 -17.05
CA ASP A 101 -5.28 -16.80 -17.47
C ASP A 101 -6.49 -15.97 -17.03
N LEU A 102 -7.06 -15.21 -17.97
CA LEU A 102 -8.25 -14.39 -17.72
C LEU A 102 -9.45 -15.20 -17.22
N SER A 103 -9.61 -16.45 -17.67
CA SER A 103 -10.71 -17.32 -17.22
C SER A 103 -10.50 -17.73 -15.77
N ALA A 104 -9.27 -17.98 -15.35
CA ALA A 104 -8.95 -18.27 -13.95
C ALA A 104 -9.25 -17.06 -13.04
N ILE A 105 -8.99 -15.84 -13.51
CA ILE A 105 -9.35 -14.60 -12.79
C ILE A 105 -10.86 -14.50 -12.64
N GLU A 106 -11.61 -14.57 -13.75
CA GLU A 106 -13.08 -14.43 -13.74
C GLU A 106 -13.75 -15.46 -12.82
N ASN A 107 -13.33 -16.72 -12.90
CA ASN A 107 -13.87 -17.81 -12.08
C ASN A 107 -13.51 -17.68 -10.59
N SER A 108 -12.47 -16.91 -10.25
CA SER A 108 -12.03 -16.71 -8.87
C SER A 108 -12.72 -15.53 -8.17
N ILE A 109 -13.42 -14.67 -8.91
CA ILE A 109 -14.15 -13.53 -8.34
C ILE A 109 -15.34 -14.04 -7.51
N LYS A 110 -15.41 -13.62 -6.25
CA LYS A 110 -16.49 -13.90 -5.30
C LYS A 110 -17.25 -12.62 -5.00
N LYS A 111 -18.43 -12.73 -4.37
CA LYS A 111 -19.25 -11.56 -3.98
C LYS A 111 -18.49 -10.61 -3.04
N GLU A 112 -17.63 -11.18 -2.21
CA GLU A 112 -16.79 -10.50 -1.23
C GLU A 112 -15.41 -10.08 -1.79
N THR A 113 -15.08 -10.37 -3.06
CA THR A 113 -13.82 -9.91 -3.66
C THR A 113 -13.80 -8.38 -3.75
N LYS A 114 -12.81 -7.74 -3.11
CA LYS A 114 -12.68 -6.26 -3.07
C LYS A 114 -11.48 -5.72 -3.81
N ALA A 115 -10.44 -6.52 -4.03
CA ALA A 115 -9.28 -6.09 -4.77
C ALA A 115 -8.51 -7.23 -5.41
N VAL A 116 -7.63 -6.82 -6.32
CA VAL A 116 -6.71 -7.66 -7.06
C VAL A 116 -5.30 -7.13 -6.82
N ASN A 117 -4.42 -7.96 -6.26
CA ASN A 117 -3.02 -7.63 -5.97
C ASN A 117 -2.10 -8.38 -6.94
N ILE A 118 -1.57 -7.64 -7.92
CA ILE A 118 -0.77 -8.19 -9.02
C ILE A 118 0.70 -7.76 -8.85
N GLU A 119 1.62 -8.67 -9.15
CA GLU A 119 3.05 -8.39 -9.31
C GLU A 119 3.48 -8.84 -10.72
N THR A 120 4.11 -7.93 -11.48
CA THR A 120 4.60 -8.21 -12.84
C THR A 120 5.83 -7.34 -13.16
N PRO A 121 6.94 -7.91 -13.68
CA PRO A 121 7.26 -9.34 -13.72
C PRO A 121 7.30 -9.98 -12.32
N SER A 122 7.02 -11.29 -12.25
CA SER A 122 6.98 -12.03 -10.99
C SER A 122 8.38 -12.19 -10.36
N ASN A 123 8.54 -11.82 -9.09
CA ASN A 123 9.75 -12.15 -8.33
C ASN A 123 9.62 -13.55 -7.68
N PRO A 124 10.57 -14.51 -7.81
CA PRO A 124 11.89 -14.43 -8.47
C PRO A 124 11.94 -15.06 -9.87
N THR A 125 10.82 -15.60 -10.35
CA THR A 125 10.78 -16.55 -11.48
C THR A 125 10.74 -15.87 -12.85
N LYS A 126 10.62 -14.53 -12.92
CA LYS A 126 10.64 -13.74 -14.15
C LYS A 126 11.42 -12.44 -14.02
#